data_AF-S0G0B2-F1
#
_entry.id   AF-S0G0B2-F1
#
_cell.length_a   1.000
_cell.length_b   1.000
_cell.length_c   1.000
_cell.angle_alpha   90.00
_cell.angle_beta   90.00
_cell.angle_gamma   90.00
#
_symmetry.space_group_name_H-M   'P 1'
#
loop_
_entity.id
_entity.type
_entity.pdbx_description
1 polymer ?
#
loop_
_entity_poly.entity_id
_entity_poly.type
_entity_poly.pdbx_seq_one_letter_code
_entity_poly.pdbx_strand_id
1 'polypeptide(L)'
;MDHAYHTRELAKTYEAQGYYRQALDIYTQLDENFQGNDTGVLAACRRLETLLAEKKPVNSKIRLTALVEDWLKLWWTTHHLTTLDNLMSQVRREK
;
A
#
# COMPACT_ATOMS: atom_id res chain seq x y z
N MET A 1 -20.32 26.02 -9.90
CA MET A 1 -19.53 26.11 -8.65
C MET A 1 -19.57 24.80 -7.83
N ASP A 2 -20.54 23.90 -8.03
CA ASP A 2 -20.68 22.68 -7.20
C ASP A 2 -19.61 21.61 -7.43
N HIS A 3 -19.09 21.45 -8.65
CA HIS A 3 -18.22 20.32 -8.95
C HIS A 3 -16.90 20.37 -8.17
N ALA A 4 -16.29 21.55 -8.05
CA ALA A 4 -15.04 21.72 -7.31
C ALA A 4 -15.22 21.54 -5.79
N TYR A 5 -16.40 21.88 -5.26
CA TYR A 5 -16.74 21.64 -3.86
C TYR A 5 -16.85 20.13 -3.57
N HIS A 6 -17.57 19.38 -4.41
CA HIS A 6 -17.67 17.93 -4.28
C HIS A 6 -16.33 17.23 -4.42
N THR A 7 -15.49 17.68 -5.36
CA THR A 7 -14.13 17.15 -5.55
C THR A 7 -13.23 17.42 -4.33
N ARG A 8 -13.40 18.57 -3.66
CA ARG A 8 -12.66 18.88 -2.42
C ARG A 8 -13.08 18.00 -1.26
N GLU A 9 -14.38 17.76 -1.07
CA GLU A 9 -14.88 16.86 -0.02
C GLU A 9 -14.48 15.40 -0.26
N LEU A 10 -14.39 14.99 -1.53
CA LEU A 10 -13.84 13.69 -1.91
C LEU A 10 -12.36 13.59 -1.49
N ALA A 11 -11.53 14.59 -1.79
CA ALA A 11 -10.13 14.62 -1.41
C ALA A 11 -9.94 14.54 0.12
N LYS A 12 -10.75 15.27 0.89
CA LYS A 12 -10.75 15.20 2.38
C LYS A 12 -11.09 13.80 2.88
N THR A 13 -12.08 13.15 2.27
CA THR A 13 -12.50 11.79 2.65
C THR A 13 -11.36 10.79 2.42
N TYR A 14 -10.67 10.90 1.28
CA TYR A 14 -9.52 10.05 0.96
C TYR A 14 -8.33 10.31 1.88
N GLU A 15 -8.08 11.58 2.23
CA GLU A 15 -7.08 11.95 3.24
C GLU A 15 -7.39 11.34 4.61
N ALA A 16 -8.64 11.43 5.08
CA ALA A 16 -9.07 10.87 6.36
C ALA A 16 -8.93 9.34 6.42
N GLN A 17 -9.11 8.66 5.28
CA GLN A 17 -8.95 7.21 5.15
C GLN A 17 -7.48 6.78 4.94
N GLY A 18 -6.54 7.73 4.85
CA GLY A 18 -5.12 7.43 4.67
C GLY A 18 -4.69 7.15 3.23
N TYR A 19 -5.58 7.37 2.25
CA TYR A 19 -5.30 7.28 0.82
C TYR A 19 -4.59 8.54 0.31
N TYR A 20 -3.42 8.86 0.90
CA TYR A 20 -2.75 10.14 0.70
C TYR A 20 -2.31 10.40 -0.75
N ARG A 21 -1.97 9.36 -1.53
CA ARG A 21 -1.63 9.50 -2.95
C ARG A 21 -2.83 9.94 -3.78
N GLN A 22 -3.96 9.28 -3.57
CA GLN A 22 -5.20 9.58 -4.28
C GLN A 22 -5.76 10.94 -3.86
N ALA A 23 -5.67 11.29 -2.57
CA ALA A 23 -6.04 12.62 -2.10
C ALA A 23 -5.17 13.71 -2.73
N LEU A 24 -3.84 13.47 -2.84
CA LEU A 24 -2.91 14.42 -3.44
C LEU A 24 -3.23 14.67 -4.91
N ASP A 25 -3.48 13.61 -5.70
CA ASP A 25 -3.84 13.72 -7.12
C ASP A 25 -5.08 14.61 -7.33
N ILE A 26 -6.11 14.43 -6.49
CA ILE A 26 -7.32 15.25 -6.54
C ILE A 26 -7.03 16.71 -6.16
N TYR A 27 -6.23 16.97 -5.12
CA TYR A 27 -5.86 18.33 -4.75
C TYR A 27 -4.97 19.01 -5.81
N THR A 28 -4.08 18.29 -6.49
CA THR A 28 -3.28 18.82 -7.59
C THR A 28 -4.16 19.24 -8.78
N GLN A 29 -5.14 18.40 -9.16
CA GLN A 29 -6.11 18.75 -10.19
C GLN A 29 -6.97 19.97 -9.79
N LEU A 30 -7.32 20.09 -8.50
CA LEU A 30 -8.01 21.27 -8.00
C LEU A 30 -7.13 22.51 -8.06
N ASP A 31 -5.85 22.41 -7.70
CA ASP A 31 -4.89 23.52 -7.74
C ASP A 31 -4.73 24.07 -9.16
N GLU A 32 -4.62 23.18 -10.15
CA GLU A 32 -4.59 23.53 -11.58
C GLU A 32 -5.87 24.25 -12.02
N ASN A 33 -7.04 23.75 -11.59
CA ASN A 33 -8.35 24.37 -11.90
C ASN A 33 -8.53 25.74 -11.24
N PHE A 34 -7.93 25.96 -10.07
CA PHE A 34 -7.95 27.25 -9.38
C PHE A 34 -6.76 28.15 -9.74
N GLN A 35 -5.89 27.73 -10.66
CA GLN A 35 -4.66 28.45 -11.05
C GLN A 35 -3.77 28.81 -9.85
N GLY A 36 -3.76 27.97 -8.81
CA GLY A 36 -2.99 28.23 -7.58
C GLY A 36 -3.52 29.35 -6.67
N ASN A 37 -4.74 29.87 -6.92
CA ASN A 37 -5.32 30.93 -6.08
C ASN A 37 -5.97 30.41 -4.78
N ASP A 38 -6.28 29.11 -4.66
CA ASP A 38 -6.81 28.53 -3.42
C ASP A 38 -5.66 28.09 -2.50
N THR A 39 -5.30 28.97 -1.58
CA THR A 39 -4.27 28.71 -0.56
C THR A 39 -4.55 27.48 0.30
N GLY A 40 -5.82 27.10 0.46
CA GLY A 40 -6.23 25.91 1.20
C GLY A 40 -5.98 24.61 0.45
N VAL A 41 -6.09 24.62 -0.89
CA VAL A 41 -5.73 23.47 -1.73
C VAL A 41 -4.20 23.30 -1.76
N LEU A 42 -3.46 24.38 -1.93
CA LEU A 42 -2.00 24.37 -1.94
C LEU A 42 -1.40 23.92 -0.60
N ALA A 43 -2.00 24.33 0.52
CA ALA A 43 -1.63 23.85 1.85
C ALA A 43 -1.89 22.35 2.03
N ALA A 44 -2.99 21.83 1.48
CA ALA A 44 -3.32 20.41 1.53
C ALA A 44 -2.33 19.58 0.70
N CYS A 45 -1.96 20.04 -0.50
CA CYS A 45 -0.91 19.40 -1.32
C CYS A 45 0.40 19.27 -0.55
N ARG A 46 0.92 20.38 0.01
CA ARG A 46 2.18 20.38 0.78
C ARG A 46 2.15 19.46 1.99
N ARG A 47 1.03 19.42 2.72
CA ARG A 47 0.84 18.52 3.87
C ARG A 47 0.90 17.06 3.43
N LEU A 48 0.18 16.70 2.38
CA LEU A 48 0.16 15.33 1.86
C LEU A 48 1.51 14.89 1.29
N GLU A 49 2.22 15.78 0.61
CA GLU A 49 3.59 15.53 0.14
C GLU A 49 4.55 15.26 1.30
N THR A 50 4.44 16.04 2.38
CA THR A 50 5.24 15.81 3.60
C THR A 50 4.91 14.47 4.23
N LEU A 51 3.62 14.14 4.39
CA LEU A 51 3.17 12.85 4.90
C LEU A 51 3.64 11.67 4.03
N LEU A 52 3.67 11.84 2.70
CA LEU A 52 4.16 10.83 1.75
C LEU A 52 5.69 10.70 1.79
N ALA A 53 6.40 11.81 1.97
CA ALA A 53 7.86 11.82 2.13
C ALA A 53 8.30 11.19 3.46
N GLU A 54 7.57 11.46 4.54
CA GLU A 54 7.75 10.82 5.85
C GLU A 54 7.38 9.33 5.81
N LYS A 55 6.29 8.97 5.12
CA LYS A 55 5.90 7.57 4.87
C LYS A 55 6.67 6.90 3.73
N LYS A 56 7.89 7.37 3.40
CA LYS A 56 8.76 6.80 2.36
C LYS A 56 8.71 5.26 2.38
N PRO A 57 8.63 4.61 1.20
CA PRO A 57 8.26 3.19 1.03
C PRO A 57 9.31 2.19 1.54
N VAL A 58 10.31 2.65 2.29
CA VAL A 58 11.32 1.81 2.97
C VAL A 58 10.64 0.68 3.72
N ASN A 59 9.53 0.97 4.40
CA ASN A 59 8.80 -0.05 5.14
C ASN A 59 7.99 -1.00 4.24
N SER A 60 7.49 -0.55 3.09
CA SER A 60 6.69 -1.39 2.18
C SER A 60 7.52 -2.45 1.46
N LYS A 61 8.73 -2.10 1.01
CA LYS A 61 9.63 -3.06 0.37
C LYS A 61 10.13 -4.08 1.40
N ILE A 62 10.54 -3.62 2.58
CA ILE A 62 10.96 -4.51 3.68
C ILE A 62 9.82 -5.45 4.10
N ARG A 63 8.59 -4.92 4.22
CA ARG A 63 7.41 -5.73 4.58
C ARG A 63 7.03 -6.74 3.50
N LEU A 64 7.11 -6.36 2.22
CA LEU A 64 6.88 -7.28 1.11
C LEU A 64 7.94 -8.39 1.08
N THR A 65 9.22 -8.04 1.28
CA THR A 65 10.29 -9.02 1.37
C THR A 65 10.07 -9.98 2.54
N ALA A 66 9.71 -9.47 3.72
CA ALA A 66 9.42 -10.31 4.89
C ALA A 66 8.25 -11.27 4.63
N LEU A 67 7.17 -10.80 4.01
CA LEU A 67 6.03 -11.65 3.65
C LEU A 67 6.40 -12.73 2.64
N VAL A 68 7.25 -12.42 1.66
CA VAL A 68 7.74 -13.41 0.69
C VAL A 68 8.65 -14.43 1.36
N GLU A 69 9.55 -14.00 2.26
CA GLU A 69 10.42 -14.89 3.02
C GLU A 69 9.63 -15.84 3.92
N ASP A 70 8.62 -15.34 4.61
CA ASP A 70 7.76 -16.17 5.48
C ASP A 70 6.92 -17.14 4.66
N TRP A 71 6.40 -16.70 3.51
CA TRP A 71 5.70 -17.59 2.59
C TRP A 71 6.61 -18.71 2.05
N LEU A 72 7.86 -18.38 1.67
CA LEU A 72 8.85 -19.37 1.23
C LEU A 72 9.21 -20.36 2.33
N LYS A 73 9.39 -19.90 3.58
CA LYS A 73 9.63 -20.78 4.72
C LYS A 73 8.46 -21.75 4.92
N LEU A 74 7.22 -21.26 4.87
CA LEU A 74 6.03 -22.10 5.00
C LEU A 74 5.89 -23.11 3.86
N TRP A 75 6.21 -22.70 2.64
CA TRP A 75 6.21 -23.60 1.49
C TRP A 75 7.28 -24.69 1.62
N TRP A 76 8.50 -24.31 2.02
CA TRP A 76 9.61 -25.23 2.24
C TRP A 76 9.28 -26.24 3.35
N THR A 77 8.78 -25.80 4.50
CA THR A 77 8.41 -26.72 5.60
C THR A 77 7.33 -27.70 5.16
N THR A 78 6.29 -27.22 4.47
CA THR A 78 5.21 -28.06 3.96
C THR A 78 5.74 -29.08 2.94
N HIS A 79 6.58 -28.64 2.00
CA HIS A 79 7.18 -29.52 1.01
C HIS A 79 8.06 -30.59 1.64
N HIS A 80 8.94 -30.20 2.57
CA HIS A 80 9.81 -31.15 3.28
C HIS A 80 9.03 -32.16 4.11
N LEU A 81 7.96 -31.74 4.79
CA LEU A 81 7.06 -32.64 5.50
C LEU A 81 6.41 -33.66 4.57
N THR A 82 5.91 -33.23 3.41
CA THR A 82 5.31 -34.14 2.42
C THR A 82 6.33 -35.12 1.81
N THR A 83 7.56 -34.67 1.56
CA THR A 83 8.61 -35.53 1.01
C THR A 83 9.08 -36.56 2.03
N LEU A 84 9.24 -36.17 3.29
CA LEU A 84 9.57 -37.10 4.37
C LEU A 84 8.45 -38.11 4.61
N ASP A 85 7.18 -37.70 4.57
CA ASP A 85 6.05 -38.60 4.73
C ASP A 85 5.95 -39.61 3.58
N ASN A 86 6.21 -39.18 2.34
CA ASN A 86 6.30 -40.07 1.18
C ASN A 86 7.46 -41.07 1.30
N LEU A 87 8.65 -40.62 1.72
CA LEU A 87 9.81 -41.50 1.92
C LEU A 87 9.56 -42.52 3.05
N MET A 88 9.01 -42.07 4.19
CA MET A 88 8.62 -42.97 5.28
C MET A 88 7.56 -43.98 4.85
N SER A 89 6.60 -43.55 4.01
CA SER A 89 5.55 -44.41 3.45
C SER A 89 6.07 -45.42 2.43
N GLN A 90 7.16 -45.12 1.71
CA GLN A 90 7.85 -46.08 0.83
C GLN A 90 8.64 -47.11 1.64
N VAL A 91 9.46 -46.65 2.60
CA VAL A 91 10.24 -47.54 3.48
C VAL A 91 9.34 -48.49 4.28
N ARG A 92 8.15 -48.05 4.68
CA ARG A 92 7.15 -48.89 5.37
C ARG A 92 6.49 -49.93 4.47
N ARG A 93 6.44 -49.69 3.15
CA ARG A 93 5.86 -50.62 2.16
C ARG A 93 6.86 -51.64 1.65
N GLU A 94 8.16 -51.37 1.77
CA GLU A 94 9.25 -52.28 1.37
C GLU A 94 9.68 -53.25 2.48
N LYS A 95 9.10 -53.16 3.67
CA LYS A 95 9.35 -54.03 4.84
C LYS A 95 8.17 -54.96 5.09
#